data_AF-X6LI19-F1
#
_entry.id   AF-X6LI19-F1
#
_cell.length_a   1.000
_cell.length_b   1.000
_cell.length_c   1.000
_cell.angle_alpha   90.00
_cell.angle_beta   90.00
_cell.angle_gamma   90.00
#
_symmetry.space_group_name_H-M   'P 1'
#
loop_
_entity.id
_entity.type
_entity.pdbx_description
1 polymer ?
#
loop_
_entity_poly.entity_id
_entity_poly.type
_entity_poly.pdbx_seq_one_letter_code
_entity_poly.pdbx_strand_id
1 'polypeptide(L)'
;MARFAIICMFFHMLGLTNYWSSQHGYATVKEQSQKPEMMAGWFAFACGIALLFFSLESFRRKMFELFVKMHWILFIGFLYFVVKHDTSIWYDSTLNLFQLSVYFWLVDLAWRIFLIFSCNKRAQLMSLKTLPGNVIEISFTKENFVYESGQYVFICIPALDLTEWHPFSLASCPQDDNAKLCVRVLGDWTKKLQFLASKIENSSDPDRIVKEMAFLVEGPYGSPSIPLHYYRHVVFICGGISITPMQVYFFPFFFMNYLFYSDHPQKKNKFDE
;
A
#
# COMPACT_ATOMS: atom_id res chain seq x y z
N MET A 1 15.77 3.21 -9.90
CA MET A 1 15.32 3.64 -11.23
C MET A 1 15.20 5.16 -11.39
N ALA A 2 14.29 5.86 -10.69
CA ALA A 2 14.07 7.31 -10.90
C ALA A 2 15.34 8.18 -10.81
N ARG A 3 16.21 7.96 -9.81
CA ARG A 3 17.49 8.68 -9.68
C ARG A 3 18.42 8.47 -10.88
N PHE A 4 18.48 7.24 -11.39
CA PHE A 4 19.28 6.89 -12.57
C PHE A 4 18.74 7.56 -13.83
N ALA A 5 17.41 7.55 -14.02
CA ALA A 5 16.78 8.19 -15.17
C ALA A 5 17.11 9.68 -15.25
N ILE A 6 17.09 10.40 -14.12
CA ILE A 6 17.38 11.84 -14.09
C ILE A 6 18.86 12.13 -14.36
N ILE A 7 19.76 11.26 -13.89
CA ILE A 7 21.17 11.33 -14.25
C ILE A 7 21.34 11.14 -15.77
N CYS A 8 20.66 10.15 -16.37
CA CYS A 8 20.68 9.96 -17.82
C CYS A 8 20.11 11.16 -18.59
N MET A 9 19.02 11.76 -18.12
CA MET A 9 18.45 12.99 -18.71
C MET A 9 19.44 14.15 -18.67
N PHE A 10 20.13 14.33 -17.53
CA PHE A 10 21.16 15.35 -17.39
C PHE A 10 22.33 15.14 -18.37
N PHE A 11 22.81 13.91 -18.50
CA PHE A 11 23.86 13.58 -19.48
C PHE A 11 23.39 13.70 -20.93
N HIS A 12 22.14 13.35 -21.23
CA HIS A 12 21.54 13.55 -22.55
C HIS A 12 21.53 15.04 -22.94
N MET A 13 21.08 15.91 -22.02
CA MET A 13 21.07 17.36 -22.20
C MET A 13 22.48 17.95 -22.39
N LEU A 14 23.45 17.53 -21.57
CA LEU A 14 24.85 17.93 -21.71
C LEU A 14 25.45 17.46 -23.04
N GLY A 15 25.17 16.21 -23.44
CA GLY A 15 25.65 15.63 -24.68
C GLY A 15 25.17 16.40 -25.90
N LEU A 16 23.87 16.72 -25.98
CA LEU A 16 23.31 17.53 -27.07
C LEU A 16 23.87 18.95 -27.08
N THR A 17 24.02 19.57 -25.91
CA THR A 17 24.58 20.92 -25.77
C THR A 17 26.03 20.96 -26.28
N ASN A 18 26.86 19.99 -25.89
CA ASN A 18 28.23 19.87 -26.35
C ASN A 18 28.32 19.57 -27.85
N TYR A 19 27.47 18.66 -28.36
CA TYR A 19 27.41 18.32 -29.78
C TYR A 19 27.12 19.55 -30.64
N TRP A 20 26.05 20.30 -30.34
CA TRP A 20 25.70 21.50 -31.11
C TRP A 20 26.72 22.62 -30.94
N SER A 21 27.25 22.81 -29.73
CA SER A 21 28.30 23.81 -29.49
C SER A 21 29.55 23.50 -30.31
N SER A 22 29.97 22.24 -30.37
CA SER A 22 31.16 21.83 -31.13
C SER A 22 31.02 21.97 -32.65
N GLN A 23 29.82 21.75 -33.19
CA GLN A 23 29.58 21.74 -34.64
C GLN A 23 29.21 23.11 -35.19
N HIS A 24 28.42 23.90 -34.45
CA HIS A 24 27.80 25.13 -34.96
C HIS A 24 27.94 26.33 -34.00
N GLY A 25 28.64 26.16 -32.87
CA GLY A 25 28.83 27.20 -31.85
C GLY A 25 27.61 27.40 -30.94
N TYR A 26 27.79 28.25 -29.92
CA TYR A 26 26.77 28.49 -28.88
C TYR A 26 25.51 29.21 -29.37
N ALA A 27 25.57 29.94 -30.49
CA ALA A 27 24.40 30.61 -31.06
C ALA A 27 23.31 29.58 -31.47
N THR A 28 23.73 28.48 -32.09
CA THR A 28 22.84 27.38 -32.48
C THR A 28 22.27 26.64 -31.28
N VAL A 29 23.06 26.48 -30.19
CA VAL A 29 22.54 25.92 -28.94
C VAL A 29 21.38 26.75 -28.42
N LYS A 30 21.53 28.09 -28.41
CA LYS A 30 20.48 29.00 -27.96
C LYS A 30 19.23 28.89 -28.84
N GLU A 31 19.39 28.90 -30.15
CA GLU A 31 18.29 28.77 -31.10
C GLU A 31 17.54 27.43 -30.95
N GLN A 32 18.27 26.32 -30.88
CA GLN A 32 17.69 24.98 -30.68
C GLN A 32 16.99 24.88 -29.33
N SER A 33 17.54 25.49 -28.27
CA SER A 33 16.94 25.47 -26.93
C SER A 33 15.58 26.18 -26.85
N GLN A 34 15.33 27.13 -27.75
CA GLN A 34 14.09 27.89 -27.82
C GLN A 34 13.01 27.20 -28.65
N LYS A 35 13.33 26.10 -29.34
CA LYS A 35 12.33 25.34 -30.08
C LYS A 35 11.33 24.69 -29.12
N PRO A 36 10.04 24.61 -29.49
CA PRO A 36 9.00 24.06 -28.61
C PRO A 36 9.31 22.65 -28.08
N GLU A 37 9.91 21.80 -28.93
CA GLU A 37 10.30 20.44 -28.57
C GLU A 37 11.38 20.44 -27.48
N MET A 38 12.38 21.31 -27.61
CA MET A 38 13.47 21.41 -26.64
C MET A 38 13.00 22.07 -25.33
N MET A 39 12.13 23.09 -25.41
CA MET A 39 11.49 23.67 -24.25
C MET A 39 10.67 22.63 -23.46
N ALA A 40 9.93 21.74 -24.16
CA ALA A 40 9.25 20.63 -23.52
C ALA A 40 10.23 19.69 -22.80
N GLY A 41 11.42 19.44 -23.37
CA GLY A 41 12.49 18.70 -22.70
C GLY A 41 12.97 19.36 -21.38
N TRP A 42 13.13 20.68 -21.37
CA TRP A 42 13.46 21.43 -20.15
C TRP A 42 12.37 21.34 -19.08
N PHE A 43 11.09 21.45 -19.47
CA PHE A 43 9.97 21.27 -18.54
C PHE A 43 9.89 19.83 -18.01
N ALA A 44 10.11 18.82 -18.85
CA ALA A 44 10.20 17.43 -18.42
C ALA A 44 11.33 17.23 -17.39
N PHE A 45 12.51 17.81 -17.64
CA PHE A 45 13.63 17.75 -16.70
C PHE A 45 13.32 18.44 -15.37
N ALA A 46 12.68 19.62 -15.40
CA ALA A 46 12.23 20.32 -14.20
C ALA A 46 11.21 19.50 -13.40
N CYS A 47 10.23 18.86 -14.06
CA CYS A 47 9.30 17.92 -13.42
C CYS A 47 10.05 16.75 -12.79
N GLY A 48 11.05 16.17 -13.46
CA GLY A 48 11.88 15.09 -12.93
C GLY A 48 12.63 15.48 -11.65
N ILE A 49 13.27 16.65 -11.63
CA ILE A 49 13.94 17.17 -10.44
C ILE A 49 12.94 17.38 -9.29
N ALA A 50 11.80 18.01 -9.58
CA ALA A 50 10.77 18.25 -8.58
C ALA A 50 10.22 16.94 -8.00
N LEU A 51 10.02 15.91 -8.83
CA LEU A 51 9.66 14.56 -8.39
C LEU A 51 10.67 14.01 -7.39
N LEU A 52 11.98 14.10 -7.67
CA LEU A 52 13.01 13.65 -6.72
C LEU A 52 12.97 14.43 -5.41
N PHE A 53 12.80 15.75 -5.48
CA PHE A 53 12.77 16.61 -4.31
C PHE A 53 11.64 16.22 -3.36
N PHE A 54 10.40 16.10 -3.85
CA PHE A 54 9.27 15.69 -3.04
C PHE A 54 9.37 14.22 -2.57
N SER A 55 10.05 13.36 -3.35
CA SER A 55 10.35 11.97 -2.98
C SER A 55 11.49 11.81 -1.95
N LEU A 56 12.16 12.89 -1.52
CA LEU A 56 13.17 12.80 -0.46
C LEU A 56 12.56 12.26 0.83
N GLU A 57 13.31 11.41 1.53
CA GLU A 57 12.80 10.70 2.71
C GLU A 57 12.29 11.65 3.79
N SER A 58 12.99 12.76 4.02
CA SER A 58 12.59 13.78 4.99
C SER A 58 11.25 14.44 4.64
N PHE A 59 10.99 14.70 3.36
CA PHE A 59 9.74 15.29 2.89
C PHE A 59 8.60 14.28 2.95
N ARG A 60 8.82 13.10 2.35
CA ARG A 60 7.82 12.01 2.30
C ARG A 60 7.35 11.57 3.69
N ARG A 61 8.24 11.52 4.68
CA ARG A 61 7.89 11.10 6.05
C ARG A 61 7.14 12.18 6.84
N LYS A 62 7.40 13.47 6.58
CA LYS A 62 6.78 14.59 7.33
C LYS A 62 5.50 15.10 6.69
N MET A 63 5.41 15.06 5.37
CA MET A 63 4.31 15.64 4.59
C MET A 63 3.86 14.64 3.51
N PHE A 64 3.37 13.49 3.95
CA PHE A 64 3.01 12.39 3.05
C PHE A 64 1.89 12.76 2.06
N GLU A 65 0.85 13.45 2.52
CA GLU A 65 -0.26 13.88 1.65
C GLU A 65 0.21 14.83 0.53
N LEU A 66 1.04 15.82 0.88
CA LEU A 66 1.61 16.76 -0.10
C LEU A 66 2.52 16.02 -1.09
N PHE A 67 3.34 15.08 -0.58
CA PHE A 67 4.18 14.23 -1.41
C PHE A 67 3.34 13.48 -2.46
N VAL A 68 2.27 12.79 -2.06
CA VAL A 68 1.43 12.01 -2.99
C VAL A 68 0.78 12.92 -4.04
N LYS A 69 0.19 14.06 -3.62
CA LYS A 69 -0.45 15.02 -4.53
C LYS A 69 0.53 15.58 -5.56
N MET A 70 1.69 16.08 -5.10
CA MET A 70 2.70 16.63 -5.99
C MET A 70 3.32 15.56 -6.89
N HIS A 71 3.49 14.33 -6.39
CA HIS A 71 4.03 13.23 -7.18
C HIS A 71 3.12 12.92 -8.38
N TRP A 72 1.80 12.81 -8.19
CA TRP A 72 0.86 12.59 -9.28
C TRP A 72 0.84 13.72 -10.30
N ILE A 73 0.73 14.98 -9.83
CA ILE A 73 0.69 16.16 -10.72
C ILE A 73 1.97 16.24 -11.56
N LEU A 74 3.14 16.10 -10.92
CA LEU A 74 4.42 16.19 -11.59
C LEU A 74 4.70 14.98 -12.49
N PHE A 75 4.22 13.78 -12.13
CA PHE A 75 4.35 12.58 -12.95
C PHE A 75 3.52 12.68 -14.24
N ILE A 76 2.26 13.13 -14.15
CA ILE A 76 1.42 13.37 -15.33
C ILE A 76 2.02 14.48 -16.20
N GLY A 77 2.47 15.58 -15.57
CA GLY A 77 3.16 16.66 -16.29
C GLY A 77 4.43 16.17 -16.99
N PHE A 78 5.23 15.35 -16.32
CA PHE A 78 6.42 14.71 -16.90
C PHE A 78 6.08 13.89 -18.14
N LEU A 79 5.08 13.00 -18.08
CA LEU A 79 4.65 12.19 -19.23
C LEU A 79 4.19 13.07 -20.40
N TYR A 80 3.41 14.11 -20.11
CA TYR A 80 2.96 15.07 -21.13
C TYR A 80 4.13 15.77 -21.83
N PHE A 81 5.09 16.28 -21.06
CA PHE A 81 6.24 16.98 -21.63
C PHE A 81 7.20 16.05 -22.38
N VAL A 82 7.35 14.79 -21.96
CA VAL A 82 8.14 13.79 -22.71
C VAL A 82 7.52 13.53 -24.09
N VAL A 83 6.19 13.36 -24.17
CA VAL A 83 5.49 13.18 -25.46
C VAL A 83 5.60 14.42 -26.36
N LYS A 84 5.67 15.62 -25.78
CA LYS A 84 5.89 16.86 -26.52
C LYS A 84 7.33 17.10 -26.94
N HIS A 85 8.29 16.59 -26.16
CA HIS A 85 9.71 16.69 -26.46
C HIS A 85 10.09 15.87 -27.69
N ASP A 86 9.51 14.68 -27.82
CA ASP A 86 9.67 13.85 -29.01
C ASP A 86 8.31 13.24 -29.39
N THR A 87 7.68 13.85 -30.39
CA THR A 87 6.37 13.44 -30.89
C THR A 87 6.43 12.08 -31.58
N SER A 88 7.58 11.66 -32.11
CA SER A 88 7.72 10.34 -32.74
C SER A 88 7.58 9.20 -31.71
N ILE A 89 7.91 9.45 -30.44
CA ILE A 89 7.69 8.49 -29.35
C ILE A 89 6.20 8.13 -29.22
N TRP A 90 5.27 9.00 -29.60
CA TRP A 90 3.85 8.72 -29.47
C TRP A 90 3.14 8.46 -30.79
N TYR A 91 3.52 9.15 -31.86
CA TYR A 91 2.81 9.12 -33.15
C TYR A 91 3.45 8.23 -34.21
N ASP A 92 4.64 7.68 -33.98
CA ASP A 92 5.17 6.65 -34.87
C ASP A 92 4.33 5.37 -34.74
N SER A 93 4.13 4.72 -35.90
CA SER A 93 3.41 3.45 -36.06
C SER A 93 4.13 2.27 -35.38
N THR A 94 5.41 2.41 -35.08
CA THR A 94 6.20 1.38 -34.39
C THR A 94 5.98 1.46 -32.88
N LEU A 95 5.46 0.38 -32.28
CA LEU A 95 5.34 0.26 -30.83
C LEU A 95 6.71 0.30 -30.16
N ASN A 96 7.01 1.40 -29.46
CA ASN A 96 8.24 1.55 -28.71
C ASN A 96 8.05 1.19 -27.22
N LEU A 97 9.18 1.07 -26.50
CA LEU A 97 9.19 0.70 -25.08
C LEU A 97 8.44 1.70 -24.18
N PHE A 98 8.42 2.98 -24.54
CA PHE A 98 7.70 3.99 -23.77
C PHE A 98 6.18 3.80 -23.89
N GLN A 99 5.65 3.69 -25.11
CA GLN A 99 4.24 3.39 -25.36
C GLN A 99 3.84 2.09 -24.66
N LEU A 100 4.63 1.02 -24.80
CA LEU A 100 4.36 -0.27 -24.15
C LEU A 100 4.30 -0.14 -22.61
N SER A 101 5.21 0.64 -22.01
CA SER A 101 5.21 0.90 -20.57
C SER A 101 3.96 1.66 -20.12
N VAL A 102 3.53 2.66 -20.89
CA VAL A 102 2.29 3.41 -20.60
C VAL A 102 1.06 2.52 -20.74
N TYR A 103 1.00 1.65 -21.76
CA TYR A 103 -0.11 0.70 -21.92
C TYR A 103 -0.20 -0.27 -20.74
N PHE A 104 0.91 -0.89 -20.33
CA PHE A 104 0.90 -1.78 -19.16
C PHE A 104 0.49 -1.05 -17.88
N TRP A 105 0.96 0.19 -17.70
CA TRP A 105 0.56 1.00 -16.56
C TRP A 105 -0.94 1.34 -16.57
N LEU A 106 -1.51 1.68 -17.73
CA LEU A 106 -2.96 1.94 -17.86
C LEU A 106 -3.80 0.68 -17.62
N VAL A 107 -3.35 -0.48 -18.10
CA VAL A 107 -4.02 -1.76 -17.86
C VAL A 107 -3.97 -2.14 -16.38
N ASP A 108 -2.82 -2.02 -15.72
CA ASP A 108 -2.69 -2.25 -14.27
C ASP A 108 -3.57 -1.27 -13.47
N LEU A 109 -3.59 0.01 -13.85
CA LEU A 109 -4.44 1.02 -13.22
C LEU A 109 -5.92 0.70 -13.39
N ALA A 110 -6.36 0.36 -14.60
CA ALA A 110 -7.75 -0.03 -14.88
C ALA A 110 -8.13 -1.30 -14.11
N TRP A 111 -7.24 -2.28 -14.04
CA TRP A 111 -7.44 -3.51 -13.27
C TRP A 111 -7.59 -3.22 -11.78
N ARG A 112 -6.73 -2.38 -11.20
CA ARG A 112 -6.84 -1.95 -9.79
C ARG A 112 -8.14 -1.20 -9.52
N ILE A 113 -8.50 -0.26 -10.40
CA ILE A 113 -9.77 0.48 -10.28
C ILE A 113 -10.95 -0.47 -10.34
N PHE A 114 -10.94 -1.42 -11.28
CA PHE A 114 -11.96 -2.46 -11.37
C PHE A 114 -12.03 -3.30 -10.09
N LEU A 115 -10.90 -3.76 -9.55
CA LEU A 115 -10.87 -4.50 -8.29
C LEU A 115 -11.42 -3.68 -7.12
N ILE A 116 -11.05 -2.40 -7.00
CA ILE A 116 -11.60 -1.52 -5.97
C ILE A 116 -13.13 -1.45 -6.13
N PHE A 117 -13.66 -1.15 -7.33
CA PHE A 117 -15.12 -1.02 -7.49
C PHE A 117 -15.89 -2.34 -7.40
N SER A 118 -15.31 -3.46 -7.85
CA SER A 118 -15.99 -4.75 -7.93
C SER A 118 -15.78 -5.63 -6.69
N CYS A 119 -14.68 -5.46 -5.96
CA CYS A 119 -14.32 -6.27 -4.80
C CYS A 119 -14.44 -5.52 -3.46
N ASN A 120 -14.78 -4.22 -3.47
CA ASN A 120 -15.09 -3.50 -2.23
C ASN A 120 -16.35 -4.07 -1.59
N LYS A 121 -16.16 -4.76 -0.48
CA LYS A 121 -17.25 -5.28 0.33
C LYS A 121 -17.55 -4.26 1.43
N ARG A 122 -18.81 -3.83 1.50
CA ARG A 122 -19.32 -3.19 2.71
C ARG A 122 -19.40 -4.27 3.77
N ALA A 123 -18.56 -4.16 4.79
CA ALA A 123 -18.64 -5.01 5.96
C ALA A 123 -19.31 -4.24 7.09
N GLN A 124 -20.07 -4.93 7.93
CA GLN A 124 -20.65 -4.29 9.10
C GLN A 124 -19.59 -4.22 10.20
N LEU A 125 -19.34 -3.02 10.71
CA LEU A 125 -18.47 -2.84 11.85
C LEU A 125 -19.22 -3.31 13.12
N MET A 126 -18.58 -4.20 13.88
CA MET A 126 -19.14 -4.83 15.07
C MET A 126 -18.59 -4.21 16.34
N SER A 127 -17.33 -3.82 16.35
CA SER A 127 -16.70 -3.19 17.50
C SER A 127 -15.53 -2.30 17.07
N LEU A 128 -15.36 -1.19 17.78
CA LEU A 128 -14.24 -0.29 17.65
C LEU A 128 -13.81 0.12 19.06
N LYS A 129 -12.66 -0.37 19.52
CA LYS A 129 -12.22 -0.20 20.91
C LYS A 129 -10.79 0.28 21.01
N THR A 130 -10.51 1.12 22.00
CA THR A 130 -9.15 1.52 22.35
C THR A 130 -8.56 0.54 23.35
N LEU A 131 -7.35 0.06 23.05
CA LEU A 131 -6.58 -0.85 23.90
C LEU A 131 -5.39 -0.12 24.54
N PRO A 132 -4.91 -0.59 25.71
CA PRO A 132 -3.67 -0.09 26.29
C PRO A 132 -2.49 -0.17 25.31
N GLY A 133 -1.59 0.81 25.35
CA GLY A 133 -0.40 0.84 24.50
C GLY A 133 -0.58 1.48 23.12
N ASN A 134 -1.55 2.39 22.96
CA ASN A 134 -1.85 3.09 21.71
C ASN A 134 -2.20 2.13 20.56
N VAL A 135 -3.07 1.16 20.87
CA VAL A 135 -3.60 0.19 19.91
C VAL A 135 -5.12 0.33 19.85
N ILE A 136 -5.70 0.12 18.67
CA ILE A 136 -7.14 0.14 18.43
C ILE A 136 -7.52 -1.22 17.89
N GLU A 137 -8.50 -1.87 18.52
CA GLU A 137 -9.11 -3.10 18.02
C GLU A 137 -10.33 -2.74 17.16
N ILE A 138 -10.36 -3.27 15.94
CA ILE A 138 -11.48 -3.15 15.02
C ILE A 138 -12.02 -4.56 14.77
N SER A 139 -13.31 -4.77 14.95
CA SER A 139 -13.99 -6.05 14.65
C SER A 139 -15.10 -5.82 13.65
N PHE A 140 -15.19 -6.65 12.61
CA PHE A 140 -16.20 -6.54 11.55
C PHE A 140 -16.71 -7.92 11.09
N THR A 141 -17.88 -7.94 10.44
CA THR A 141 -18.51 -9.18 9.97
C THR A 141 -17.77 -9.78 8.77
N LYS A 142 -17.68 -11.13 8.71
CA LYS A 142 -17.04 -11.85 7.61
C LYS A 142 -17.97 -12.16 6.43
N GLU A 143 -19.05 -11.41 6.23
CA GLU A 143 -20.05 -11.75 5.20
C GLU A 143 -19.40 -11.92 3.80
N ASN A 144 -19.39 -13.17 3.32
CA ASN A 144 -18.72 -13.60 2.08
C ASN A 144 -17.22 -13.29 2.02
N PHE A 145 -16.54 -13.19 3.15
CA PHE A 145 -15.11 -12.89 3.27
C PHE A 145 -14.35 -14.09 3.84
N VAL A 146 -13.65 -14.81 2.98
CA VAL A 146 -12.80 -15.96 3.34
C VAL A 146 -11.34 -15.51 3.24
N TYR A 147 -10.55 -15.81 4.26
CA TYR A 147 -9.12 -15.49 4.31
C TYR A 147 -8.33 -16.58 5.05
N GLU A 148 -7.01 -16.56 4.85
CA GLU A 148 -6.05 -17.43 5.51
C GLU A 148 -5.23 -16.66 6.56
N SER A 149 -4.72 -17.37 7.56
CA SER A 149 -3.87 -16.78 8.59
C SER A 149 -2.67 -16.04 7.99
N GLY A 150 -2.37 -14.85 8.50
CA GLY A 150 -1.28 -13.99 8.06
C GLY A 150 -1.58 -13.11 6.84
N GLN A 151 -2.77 -13.20 6.26
CA GLN A 151 -3.23 -12.23 5.26
C GLN A 151 -3.54 -10.87 5.88
N TYR A 152 -3.59 -9.85 5.02
CA TYR A 152 -3.93 -8.48 5.38
C TYR A 152 -5.05 -7.95 4.47
N VAL A 153 -5.70 -6.88 4.92
CA VAL A 153 -6.78 -6.21 4.18
C VAL A 153 -6.50 -4.72 4.11
N PHE A 154 -7.07 -4.05 3.11
CA PHE A 154 -7.18 -2.59 3.13
C PHE A 154 -8.55 -2.20 3.67
N ILE A 155 -8.57 -1.21 4.54
CA ILE A 155 -9.81 -0.67 5.10
C ILE A 155 -9.97 0.80 4.75
N CYS A 156 -11.21 1.21 4.53
CA CYS A 156 -11.61 2.59 4.41
C CYS A 156 -12.80 2.85 5.35
N ILE A 157 -12.70 3.93 6.13
CA ILE A 157 -13.73 4.38 7.06
C ILE A 157 -14.18 5.77 6.59
N PRO A 158 -15.27 5.87 5.81
CA PRO A 158 -15.81 7.12 5.29
C PRO A 158 -16.01 8.25 6.33
N ALA A 159 -16.22 7.90 7.60
CA ALA A 159 -16.34 8.86 8.69
C ALA A 159 -15.04 9.62 8.99
N LEU A 160 -13.89 9.08 8.57
CA LEU A 160 -12.58 9.71 8.69
C LEU A 160 -12.14 10.34 7.35
N ASP A 161 -12.14 9.53 6.29
CA ASP A 161 -11.81 9.92 4.93
C ASP A 161 -12.42 8.90 3.95
N LEU A 162 -12.97 9.37 2.83
CA LEU A 162 -13.57 8.55 1.78
C LEU A 162 -12.55 7.97 0.79
N THR A 163 -11.36 8.57 0.73
CA THR A 163 -10.36 8.31 -0.31
C THR A 163 -9.13 7.54 0.19
N GLU A 164 -8.93 7.50 1.50
CA GLU A 164 -7.78 6.84 2.09
C GLU A 164 -8.05 5.37 2.46
N TRP A 165 -7.28 4.48 1.84
CA TRP A 165 -7.27 3.05 2.12
C TRP A 165 -5.99 2.67 2.85
N HIS A 166 -6.12 2.04 4.02
CA HIS A 166 -4.98 1.70 4.87
C HIS A 166 -4.84 0.18 5.04
N PRO A 167 -3.65 -0.40 4.82
CA PRO A 167 -3.43 -1.84 4.96
C PRO A 167 -3.22 -2.24 6.42
N PHE A 168 -3.93 -3.29 6.87
CA PHE A 168 -3.75 -3.90 8.18
C PHE A 168 -3.83 -5.41 8.13
N SER A 169 -2.94 -6.08 8.87
CA SER A 169 -2.97 -7.54 9.04
C SER A 169 -4.20 -7.98 9.83
N LEU A 170 -4.81 -9.07 9.37
CA LEU A 170 -5.86 -9.74 10.13
C LEU A 170 -5.25 -10.32 11.41
N ALA A 171 -5.96 -10.15 12.52
CA ALA A 171 -5.55 -10.55 13.87
C ALA A 171 -6.40 -11.71 14.43
N SER A 172 -7.50 -12.06 13.76
CA SER A 172 -8.39 -13.17 14.14
C SER A 172 -8.19 -14.41 13.27
N CYS A 173 -8.55 -15.58 13.79
CA CYS A 173 -8.43 -16.84 13.08
C CYS A 173 -9.45 -16.92 11.92
N PRO A 174 -9.10 -17.57 10.80
CA PRO A 174 -10.04 -17.82 9.70
C PRO A 174 -11.39 -18.42 10.16
N GLN A 175 -11.36 -19.25 11.19
CA GLN A 175 -12.53 -19.95 11.74
C GLN A 175 -13.43 -19.08 12.64
N ASP A 176 -12.97 -17.91 13.09
CA ASP A 176 -13.78 -17.03 13.95
C ASP A 176 -14.98 -16.46 13.18
N ASP A 177 -16.09 -16.13 13.83
CA ASP A 177 -17.25 -15.53 13.13
C ASP A 177 -16.96 -14.12 12.60
N ASN A 178 -16.15 -13.36 13.32
CA ASN A 178 -15.80 -11.97 13.01
C ASN A 178 -14.32 -11.82 12.69
N ALA A 179 -14.00 -10.92 11.76
CA ALA A 179 -12.64 -10.54 11.45
C ALA A 179 -12.19 -9.41 12.38
N LYS A 180 -10.95 -9.48 12.88
CA LYS A 180 -10.36 -8.48 13.77
C LYS A 180 -9.08 -7.90 13.21
N LEU A 181 -8.84 -6.63 13.51
CA LEU A 181 -7.62 -5.88 13.20
C LEU A 181 -7.09 -5.19 14.46
N CYS A 182 -5.78 -5.20 14.63
CA CYS A 182 -5.10 -4.46 15.68
C CYS A 182 -4.25 -3.35 15.06
N VAL A 183 -4.69 -2.10 15.23
CA VAL A 183 -4.08 -0.92 14.62
C VAL A 183 -3.29 -0.13 15.64
N ARG A 184 -1.98 0.04 15.44
CA ARG A 184 -1.15 0.91 16.29
C ARG A 184 -1.25 2.36 15.83
N VAL A 185 -1.39 3.28 16.79
CA VAL A 185 -1.45 4.72 16.51
C VAL A 185 -0.05 5.26 16.26
N LEU A 186 0.24 5.60 15.01
CA LEU A 186 1.56 6.09 14.56
C LEU A 186 1.47 7.35 13.67
N GLY A 187 0.44 7.44 12.82
CA GLY A 187 0.24 8.53 11.86
C GLY A 187 -1.05 9.31 12.09
N ASP A 188 -1.26 10.34 11.28
CA ASP A 188 -2.38 11.27 11.47
C ASP A 188 -3.74 10.60 11.26
N TRP A 189 -3.88 9.73 10.26
CA TRP A 189 -5.10 8.93 10.08
C TRP A 189 -5.39 8.05 11.30
N THR A 190 -4.39 7.34 11.82
CA THR A 190 -4.57 6.48 12.99
C THR A 190 -4.87 7.27 14.28
N LYS A 191 -4.41 8.52 14.39
CA LYS A 191 -4.78 9.41 15.51
C LYS A 191 -6.23 9.87 15.39
N LYS A 192 -6.69 10.21 14.18
CA LYS A 192 -8.12 10.51 13.92
C LYS A 192 -9.00 9.30 14.24
N LEU A 193 -8.55 8.09 13.87
CA LEU A 193 -9.23 6.84 14.25
C LEU A 193 -9.29 6.65 15.76
N GLN A 194 -8.20 6.91 16.49
CA GLN A 194 -8.17 6.84 17.96
C GLN A 194 -9.18 7.81 18.58
N PHE A 195 -9.18 9.07 18.12
CA PHE A 195 -10.12 10.08 18.58
C PHE A 195 -11.58 9.68 18.33
N LEU A 196 -11.86 9.13 17.14
CA LEU A 196 -13.18 8.62 16.79
C LEU A 196 -13.61 7.46 17.71
N ALA A 197 -12.71 6.49 17.92
CA ALA A 197 -12.96 5.35 18.82
C ALA A 197 -13.27 5.83 20.25
N SER A 198 -12.44 6.70 20.81
CA SER A 198 -12.66 7.26 22.16
C SER A 198 -13.95 8.09 22.24
N LYS A 199 -14.33 8.81 21.17
CA LYS A 199 -15.59 9.56 21.14
C LYS A 199 -16.81 8.62 21.17
N ILE A 200 -16.73 7.49 20.46
CA ILE A 200 -17.80 6.49 20.42
C ILE A 200 -17.92 5.76 21.76
N GLU A 201 -16.80 5.37 22.37
CA GLU A 201 -16.78 4.71 23.68
C GLU A 201 -17.44 5.56 24.78
N ASN A 202 -17.34 6.90 24.69
CA ASN A 202 -17.95 7.83 25.66
C ASN A 202 -19.40 8.23 25.30
N SER A 203 -20.00 7.65 24.26
CA SER A 203 -21.37 7.96 23.84
C SER A 203 -22.41 7.11 24.58
N SER A 204 -23.67 7.54 24.53
CA SER A 204 -24.77 6.89 25.23
C SER A 204 -25.09 5.48 24.70
N ASP A 205 -24.81 5.22 23.42
CA ASP A 205 -25.08 3.94 22.74
C ASP A 205 -23.96 3.67 21.71
N PRO A 206 -22.80 3.16 22.16
CA PRO A 206 -21.65 2.93 21.29
C PRO A 206 -21.95 1.87 20.21
N ASP A 207 -22.66 0.80 20.56
CA ASP A 207 -22.89 -0.34 19.68
C ASP A 207 -23.74 0.04 18.46
N ARG A 208 -24.75 0.89 18.66
CA ARG A 208 -25.56 1.40 17.56
C ARG A 208 -24.75 2.27 16.60
N ILE A 209 -23.96 3.21 17.14
CA ILE A 209 -23.14 4.12 16.33
C ILE A 209 -22.12 3.34 15.50
N VAL A 210 -21.50 2.31 16.09
CA VAL A 210 -20.55 1.45 15.40
C VAL A 210 -21.22 0.69 14.25
N LYS A 211 -22.40 0.10 14.48
CA LYS A 211 -23.13 -0.68 13.46
C LYS A 211 -23.69 0.15 12.31
N GLU A 212 -24.03 1.42 12.55
CA GLU A 212 -24.50 2.34 11.52
C GLU A 212 -23.34 2.95 10.71
N MET A 213 -22.11 2.83 11.19
CA MET A 213 -20.93 3.36 10.50
C MET A 213 -20.60 2.54 9.25
N ALA A 214 -20.44 3.23 8.13
CA ALA A 214 -19.92 2.61 6.91
C ALA A 214 -18.48 2.14 7.14
N PHE A 215 -18.21 0.88 6.81
CA PHE A 215 -16.89 0.27 6.87
C PHE A 215 -16.66 -0.51 5.57
N LEU A 216 -15.61 -0.11 4.84
CA LEU A 216 -15.27 -0.68 3.54
C LEU A 216 -14.01 -1.52 3.69
N VAL A 217 -14.03 -2.72 3.14
CA VAL A 217 -12.91 -3.66 3.19
C VAL A 217 -12.59 -4.16 1.80
N GLU A 218 -11.30 -4.14 1.46
CA GLU A 218 -10.74 -4.65 0.22
C GLU A 218 -9.71 -5.76 0.55
N GLY A 219 -9.85 -6.92 -0.07
CA GLY A 219 -8.98 -8.09 0.13
C GLY A 219 -9.74 -9.41 0.21
N PRO A 220 -9.12 -10.48 0.76
CA PRO A 220 -7.83 -10.48 1.45
C PRO A 220 -6.61 -10.44 0.51
N TYR A 221 -5.48 -9.95 1.01
CA TYR A 221 -4.20 -9.90 0.32
C TYR A 221 -3.09 -10.62 1.08
N GLY A 222 -2.07 -11.03 0.32
CA GLY A 222 -0.96 -11.82 0.82
C GLY A 222 -1.28 -13.32 0.80
N SER A 223 -0.25 -14.13 0.90
CA SER A 223 -0.38 -15.57 1.11
C SER A 223 0.78 -15.99 2.00
N PRO A 224 0.55 -16.77 3.08
CA PRO A 224 1.65 -17.40 3.79
C PRO A 224 2.52 -18.16 2.82
N SER A 225 3.77 -17.72 2.64
CA SER A 225 4.72 -18.40 1.77
C SER A 225 5.14 -19.77 2.32
N ILE A 226 4.78 -20.09 3.58
CA ILE A 226 5.21 -21.30 4.28
C ILE A 226 3.98 -22.05 4.82
N PRO A 227 3.65 -23.23 4.26
CA PRO A 227 2.67 -24.14 4.84
C PRO A 227 3.18 -24.69 6.18
N LEU A 228 2.82 -24.02 7.29
CA LEU A 228 3.28 -24.39 8.64
C LEU A 228 2.93 -25.81 9.06
N HIS A 229 1.88 -26.40 8.48
CA HIS A 229 1.41 -27.75 8.77
C HIS A 229 2.40 -28.86 8.37
N TYR A 230 3.38 -28.59 7.50
CA TYR A 230 4.41 -29.57 7.16
C TYR A 230 5.55 -29.65 8.18
N TYR A 231 5.62 -28.73 9.13
CA TYR A 231 6.72 -28.62 10.08
C TYR A 231 6.27 -29.05 11.48
N ARG A 232 7.01 -30.00 12.07
CA ARG A 232 6.79 -30.47 13.46
C ARG A 232 7.20 -29.42 14.49
N HIS A 233 8.22 -28.62 14.19
CA HIS A 233 8.74 -27.58 15.05
C HIS A 233 8.77 -26.25 14.30
N VAL A 234 8.09 -25.25 14.85
CA VAL A 234 8.00 -23.90 14.28
C VAL A 234 8.47 -22.92 15.34
N VAL A 235 9.41 -22.05 14.98
CA VAL A 235 9.90 -20.97 15.85
C VAL A 235 9.42 -19.64 15.28
N PHE A 236 8.57 -18.94 16.04
CA PHE A 236 8.09 -17.62 15.68
C PHE A 236 9.03 -16.55 16.25
N ILE A 237 9.68 -15.77 15.38
CA ILE A 237 10.52 -14.62 15.77
C ILE A 237 9.81 -13.35 15.32
N CYS A 238 9.34 -12.55 16.28
CA CYS A 238 8.53 -11.36 16.01
C CYS A 238 9.05 -10.18 16.82
N GLY A 239 8.92 -8.96 16.29
CA GLY A 239 9.25 -7.72 17.00
C GLY A 239 8.24 -6.61 16.71
N GLY A 240 7.76 -5.93 17.76
CA GLY A 240 6.83 -4.81 17.62
C GLY A 240 5.48 -5.21 17.02
N ILE A 241 5.00 -4.45 16.02
CA ILE A 241 3.66 -4.64 15.42
C ILE A 241 3.54 -5.92 14.58
N SER A 242 4.68 -6.49 14.16
CA SER A 242 4.72 -7.74 13.40
C SER A 242 4.28 -8.97 14.21
N ILE A 243 3.96 -8.80 15.50
CA ILE A 243 3.30 -9.84 16.30
C ILE A 243 1.87 -10.14 15.83
N THR A 244 1.17 -9.15 15.26
CA THR A 244 -0.23 -9.29 14.84
C THR A 244 -0.47 -10.43 13.84
N PRO A 245 0.24 -10.52 12.69
CA PRO A 245 0.06 -11.64 11.77
C PRO A 245 0.51 -12.98 12.37
N MET A 246 1.43 -12.95 13.33
CA MET A 246 2.00 -14.17 13.94
C MET A 246 1.08 -14.76 15.03
N GLN A 247 0.36 -13.90 15.75
CA GLN A 247 -0.65 -14.31 16.71
C GLN A 247 -1.74 -15.19 16.08
N VAL A 248 -2.08 -14.94 14.80
CA VAL A 248 -3.08 -15.72 14.05
C VAL A 248 -2.62 -17.15 13.75
N TYR A 249 -1.31 -17.42 13.71
CA TYR A 249 -0.81 -18.79 13.57
C TYR A 249 -0.77 -19.54 14.90
N PHE A 250 -0.65 -18.82 16.03
CA PHE A 250 -0.51 -19.45 17.33
C PHE A 250 -1.77 -20.21 17.75
N PHE A 251 -2.95 -19.60 17.62
CA PHE A 251 -4.22 -20.20 18.05
C PHE A 251 -4.58 -21.49 17.29
N PRO A 252 -4.57 -21.52 15.94
CA PRO A 252 -4.86 -22.74 15.18
C PRO A 252 -3.81 -23.84 15.40
N PHE A 253 -2.52 -23.48 15.52
CA PHE A 253 -1.45 -24.45 15.76
C PHE A 253 -1.54 -25.08 17.15
N PHE A 254 -1.92 -24.31 18.17
CA PHE A 254 -2.18 -24.82 19.50
C PHE A 254 -3.40 -25.75 19.52
N PHE A 255 -4.51 -25.34 18.90
CA PHE A 255 -5.74 -26.13 18.88
C PHE A 255 -5.60 -27.45 18.10
N MET A 256 -4.93 -27.43 16.94
CA MET A 256 -4.60 -28.64 16.18
C MET A 256 -3.71 -29.59 16.98
N ASN A 257 -2.62 -29.09 17.57
CA ASN A 257 -1.76 -29.95 18.40
C ASN A 257 -2.47 -30.47 19.65
N TYR A 258 -3.34 -29.67 20.29
CA TYR A 258 -4.07 -30.08 21.48
C TYR A 258 -5.07 -31.20 21.17
N LEU A 259 -5.82 -31.10 20.05
CA LEU A 259 -6.73 -32.16 19.60
C LEU A 259 -5.98 -33.44 19.22
N PHE A 260 -4.85 -33.33 18.50
CA PHE A 260 -4.00 -34.48 18.18
C PHE A 260 -3.36 -35.13 19.42
N TYR A 261 -3.07 -34.36 20.48
CA TYR A 261 -2.54 -34.90 21.74
C TYR A 261 -3.64 -35.45 22.67
N SER A 262 -4.87 -34.93 22.59
CA SER A 262 -5.99 -35.42 23.41
C SER A 262 -6.58 -36.74 22.91
N ASP A 263 -6.46 -37.04 21.61
CA ASP A 263 -6.88 -38.33 21.03
C ASP A 263 -5.90 -39.48 21.32
N HIS A 264 -4.76 -39.19 21.96
CA HIS A 264 -3.88 -40.19 22.53
C HIS A 264 -3.86 -40.07 24.06
N PRO A 265 -4.74 -40.78 24.79
CA PRO A 265 -4.61 -40.83 26.23
C PRO A 265 -3.22 -41.38 26.57
N GLN A 266 -2.42 -40.57 27.27
CA GLN A 266 -1.16 -41.04 27.83
C GLN A 266 -1.45 -42.30 28.64
N LYS A 267 -0.88 -43.44 28.21
CA LYS A 267 -0.82 -44.64 29.05
C LYS A 267 -0.18 -44.20 30.36
N LYS A 268 -0.99 -44.08 31.42
CA LYS A 268 -0.52 -44.10 32.80
C LYS A 268 0.34 -45.36 32.95
N ASN A 269 1.66 -45.19 32.96
CA ASN A 269 2.53 -46.24 33.47
C ASN A 269 2.23 -46.36 34.97
N LYS A 270 1.40 -47.34 35.31
CA LYS A 270 1.37 -47.94 36.64
C LYS A 270 2.77 -48.52 36.89
N PHE A 271 3.53 -47.86 37.73
CA PHE A 271 4.57 -48.52 38.52
C PHE A 271 4.02 -48.55 39.96
N ASP A 272 3.25 -49.59 40.24
CA ASP A 272 3.07 -50.12 41.59
C ASP A 272 3.85 -51.44 41.62
N GLU A 273 4.86 -51.48 42.50
CA GLU A 273 5.64 -52.59 43.08
C GLU A 273 7.15 -52.28 43.16
#